data_AF-A0A413LQT7-F1
#
_entry.id   AF-A0A413LQT7-F1
#
_cell.length_a   1.000
_cell.length_b   1.000
_cell.length_c   1.000
_cell.angle_alpha   90.00
_cell.angle_beta   90.00
_cell.angle_gamma   90.00
#
_symmetry.space_group_name_H-M   'P 1'
#
loop_
_entity.id
_entity.type
_entity.pdbx_description
1 polymer ?
#
loop_
_entity_poly.entity_id
_entity_poly.type
_entity_poly.pdbx_seq_one_letter_code
_entity_poly.pdbx_strand_id
1 'polypeptide(L)'
;MPAEERRPAEKAAAVISMLGTERASEVFRYLTENEVEQLSMEITRLPHLAPDEMEDIAKDFYNCCVTEKVITEGGKDYAKEVLEKAFGQQQARNLMDRVSKALKTKAFSFIRKVDYKTLMTAIQNEHPQTLALILSYATPEQAFKIIANLPQETRVDVVERIAAMDRALPMAIKIAEEVLEKKIGSSSSEETMEVGGLNYIADIMNHVDRSTERDIFDELNFKNPQLAEDVRKLMFVFEDIAYLDPLSIQRFLRETDSKDLAVALKVSNKDVMNAIFANMSNRMRESIQSDMEYLHNIRMSDVEEAQQRIVAVIRRLEEEGEIVISKDGKDEIIV
;
A
#
# COMPACT_ATOMS: atom_id res chain seq x y z
N MET A 1 -39.30 26.99 17.14
CA MET A 1 -38.12 26.14 17.38
C MET A 1 -37.42 26.01 16.04
N PRO A 2 -36.09 26.09 15.94
CA PRO A 2 -35.40 25.83 14.69
C PRO A 2 -35.61 24.36 14.26
N ALA A 3 -35.64 24.10 12.95
CA ALA A 3 -35.88 22.77 12.38
C ALA A 3 -34.90 21.69 12.89
N GLU A 4 -33.69 22.08 13.29
CA GLU A 4 -32.65 21.20 13.84
C GLU A 4 -32.99 20.61 15.23
N GLU A 5 -33.85 21.26 16.02
CA GLU A 5 -34.20 20.82 17.37
C GLU A 5 -35.41 19.87 17.42
N ARG A 6 -36.03 19.57 16.27
CA ARG A 6 -37.21 18.70 16.20
C ARG A 6 -36.88 17.23 16.18
N ARG A 7 -37.76 16.43 16.80
CA ARG A 7 -37.63 14.97 16.83
C ARG A 7 -37.81 14.40 15.41
N PRO A 8 -37.12 13.32 15.02
CA PRO A 8 -37.26 12.72 13.70
C PRO A 8 -38.71 12.36 13.31
N ALA A 9 -39.51 11.92 14.28
CA ALA A 9 -40.92 11.60 14.06
C ALA A 9 -41.78 12.84 13.73
N GLU A 10 -41.46 14.00 14.31
CA GLU A 10 -42.11 15.28 14.00
C GLU A 10 -41.72 15.78 12.61
N LYS A 11 -40.45 15.59 12.22
CA LYS A 11 -39.99 15.89 10.86
C LYS A 11 -40.71 15.00 9.82
N ALA A 12 -40.86 13.71 10.11
CA ALA A 12 -41.59 12.78 9.24
C ALA A 12 -43.08 13.18 9.09
N ALA A 13 -43.75 13.53 10.19
CA ALA A 13 -45.12 14.03 10.16
C ALA A 13 -45.27 15.32 9.34
N ALA A 14 -44.30 16.23 9.44
CA ALA A 14 -44.27 17.46 8.66
C ALA A 14 -44.11 17.18 7.16
N VAL A 15 -43.18 16.29 6.77
CA VAL A 15 -42.99 15.88 5.36
C VAL A 15 -44.26 15.27 4.78
N ILE A 16 -44.92 14.38 5.52
CA ILE A 16 -46.18 13.76 5.09
C ILE A 16 -47.28 14.80 4.89
N SER A 17 -47.35 15.79 5.78
CA SER A 17 -48.31 16.89 5.66
C SER A 17 -48.04 17.76 4.43
N MET A 18 -46.78 17.97 4.03
CA MET A 18 -46.39 18.71 2.82
C MET A 18 -46.75 17.98 1.52
N LEU A 19 -46.75 16.65 1.53
CA LEU A 19 -47.07 15.83 0.34
C LEU A 19 -48.55 15.92 -0.06
N GLY A 20 -49.42 16.33 0.86
CA GLY A 20 -50.86 16.35 0.67
C GLY A 20 -51.49 14.95 0.77
N THR A 21 -52.81 14.93 0.92
CA THR A 21 -53.58 13.72 1.27
C THR A 21 -53.42 12.58 0.26
N GLU A 22 -53.41 12.88 -1.04
CA GLU A 22 -53.31 11.86 -2.10
C GLU A 22 -51.97 11.13 -2.04
N ARG A 23 -50.85 11.86 -2.05
CA ARG A 23 -49.50 11.28 -2.04
C ARG A 23 -49.14 10.67 -0.69
N ALA A 24 -49.56 11.29 0.41
CA ALA A 24 -49.41 10.71 1.74
C ALA A 24 -50.08 9.33 1.80
N SER A 25 -51.28 9.16 1.24
CA SER A 25 -51.97 7.87 1.26
C SER A 25 -51.21 6.74 0.55
N GLU A 26 -50.43 7.07 -0.47
CA GLU A 26 -49.57 6.09 -1.15
C GLU A 26 -48.38 5.68 -0.29
N VAL A 27 -47.78 6.63 0.45
CA VAL A 27 -46.68 6.35 1.37
C VAL A 27 -47.13 5.42 2.50
N PHE A 28 -48.32 5.65 3.07
CA PHE A 28 -48.86 4.80 4.15
C PHE A 28 -49.03 3.33 3.77
N ARG A 29 -49.16 3.00 2.47
CA ARG A 29 -49.27 1.61 2.00
C ARG A 29 -47.97 0.82 2.16
N TYR A 30 -46.84 1.49 2.30
CA TYR A 30 -45.52 0.87 2.46
C TYR A 30 -45.06 0.80 3.93
N LEU A 31 -45.87 1.29 4.86
CA LEU A 31 -45.58 1.31 6.29
C LEU A 31 -46.23 0.13 7.01
N THR A 32 -45.59 -0.32 8.09
CA THR A 32 -46.17 -1.31 9.02
C THR A 32 -47.24 -0.68 9.90
N GLU A 33 -48.10 -1.50 10.51
CA GLU A 33 -49.20 -1.05 11.37
C GLU A 33 -48.73 -0.16 12.53
N ASN A 34 -47.62 -0.52 13.17
CA ASN A 34 -47.00 0.27 14.24
C ASN A 34 -46.47 1.63 13.74
N GLU A 35 -45.89 1.68 12.54
CA GLU A 35 -45.37 2.91 11.95
C GLU A 35 -46.50 3.85 11.54
N VAL A 36 -47.59 3.30 10.98
CA VAL A 36 -48.82 4.03 10.66
C VAL A 36 -49.40 4.66 11.93
N GLU A 37 -49.49 3.90 13.03
CA GLU A 37 -50.00 4.40 14.31
C GLU A 37 -49.14 5.55 14.84
N GLN A 38 -47.82 5.36 14.92
CA GLN A 38 -46.88 6.38 15.40
C GLN A 38 -46.92 7.65 14.54
N LEU A 39 -46.88 7.50 13.22
CA LEU A 39 -46.89 8.62 12.30
C LEU A 39 -48.22 9.40 12.35
N SER A 40 -49.35 8.68 12.48
CA SER A 40 -50.67 9.31 12.62
C SER A 40 -50.81 10.11 13.93
N MET A 41 -50.24 9.62 15.04
CA MET A 41 -50.21 10.34 16.31
C MET A 41 -49.40 11.63 16.19
N GLU A 42 -48.23 11.59 15.56
CA GLU A 42 -47.37 12.77 15.41
C GLU A 42 -47.94 13.78 14.42
N ILE A 43 -48.61 13.35 13.33
CA ILE A 43 -49.35 14.25 12.42
C ILE A 43 -50.46 14.99 13.17
N THR A 44 -51.18 14.30 14.06
CA THR A 44 -52.27 14.91 14.85
C THR A 44 -51.75 15.92 15.88
N ARG A 45 -50.54 15.69 16.42
CA ARG A 45 -49.88 16.55 17.41
C ARG A 45 -49.07 17.68 16.80
N LEU A 46 -48.89 17.68 15.48
CA LEU A 46 -48.03 18.64 14.80
C LEU A 46 -48.64 20.05 14.90
N PRO A 47 -47.93 21.03 15.49
CA PRO A 47 -48.39 22.42 15.51
C PRO A 47 -48.32 23.04 14.10
N HIS A 48 -48.97 24.19 13.91
CA HIS A 48 -48.80 24.94 12.67
C HIS A 48 -47.34 25.38 12.51
N LEU A 49 -46.73 25.05 11.37
CA LEU A 49 -45.35 25.37 11.07
C LEU A 49 -45.25 26.65 10.26
N ALA A 50 -44.18 27.43 10.45
CA ALA A 50 -43.90 28.57 9.58
C ALA A 50 -43.42 28.08 8.21
N PRO A 51 -43.67 28.82 7.11
CA PRO A 51 -43.21 28.44 5.77
C PRO A 51 -41.71 28.16 5.67
N ASP A 52 -40.88 29.01 6.31
CA ASP A 52 -39.42 28.86 6.31
C ASP A 52 -38.99 27.54 6.98
N GLU A 53 -39.66 27.17 8.08
CA GLU A 53 -39.38 25.92 8.80
C GLU A 53 -39.83 24.69 8.00
N MET A 54 -40.91 24.79 7.23
CA MET A 54 -41.32 23.74 6.31
C MET A 54 -40.29 23.56 5.19
N GLU A 55 -39.74 24.66 4.67
CA GLU A 55 -38.73 24.62 3.62
C GLU A 55 -37.43 23.96 4.09
N ASP A 56 -36.99 24.26 5.32
CA ASP A 56 -35.80 23.63 5.91
C ASP A 56 -36.00 22.12 6.12
N ILE A 57 -37.16 21.69 6.63
CA ILE A 57 -37.48 20.26 6.80
C ILE A 57 -37.55 19.54 5.44
N ALA A 58 -38.08 20.20 4.40
CA ALA A 58 -38.12 19.63 3.05
C ALA A 58 -36.72 19.47 2.44
N LYS A 59 -35.83 20.45 2.65
CA LYS A 59 -34.42 20.38 2.21
C LYS A 59 -33.67 19.25 2.93
N ASP A 60 -33.83 19.14 4.25
CA ASP A 60 -33.27 18.04 5.04
C ASP A 60 -33.71 16.67 4.50
N PHE A 61 -35.02 16.50 4.29
CA PHE A 61 -35.57 15.24 3.79
C PHE A 61 -35.09 14.91 2.37
N TYR A 62 -35.02 15.91 1.49
CA TYR A 62 -34.49 15.75 0.14
C TYR A 62 -33.02 15.31 0.16
N ASN A 63 -32.19 15.91 1.03
CA ASN A 63 -30.79 15.53 1.17
C ASN A 63 -30.64 14.08 1.69
N CYS A 64 -31.49 13.65 2.62
CA CYS A 64 -31.55 12.25 3.06
C CYS A 64 -31.92 11.32 1.89
N CYS A 65 -32.92 11.68 1.09
CA CYS A 65 -33.32 10.89 -0.09
C CYS A 65 -32.23 10.82 -1.14
N VAL A 66 -31.48 11.89 -1.40
CA VAL A 66 -30.35 11.89 -2.34
C VAL A 66 -29.21 11.02 -1.82
N THR A 67 -28.92 11.12 -0.52
CA THR A 67 -27.86 10.33 0.13
C THR A 67 -28.21 8.84 0.12
N GLU A 68 -29.47 8.48 0.41
CA GLU A 68 -29.93 7.09 0.35
C GLU A 68 -30.17 6.58 -1.08
N LYS A 69 -30.57 7.42 -2.04
CA LYS A 69 -30.70 7.01 -3.46
C LYS A 69 -29.37 6.63 -4.07
N VAL A 70 -28.27 7.30 -3.70
CA VAL A 70 -26.92 6.89 -4.10
C VAL A 70 -26.57 5.49 -3.54
N ILE A 71 -27.21 5.08 -2.45
CA ILE A 71 -26.98 3.81 -1.75
C ILE A 71 -27.94 2.70 -2.24
N THR A 72 -29.18 3.01 -2.64
CA THR A 72 -30.23 2.02 -2.97
C THR A 72 -30.56 1.89 -4.46
N GLU A 73 -30.58 2.98 -5.24
CA GLU A 73 -30.66 2.92 -6.70
C GLU A 73 -29.22 2.94 -7.23
N GLY A 74 -28.58 1.77 -7.25
CA GLY A 74 -27.19 1.61 -7.67
C GLY A 74 -26.90 2.46 -8.90
N GLY A 75 -25.92 3.37 -8.80
CA GLY A 75 -25.73 4.52 -9.71
C GLY A 75 -25.60 4.21 -11.20
N LYS A 76 -25.64 2.93 -11.61
CA LYS A 76 -25.70 2.47 -12.99
C LYS A 76 -27.03 2.81 -13.68
N ASP A 77 -28.18 2.61 -13.04
CA ASP A 77 -29.48 2.86 -13.68
C ASP A 77 -29.78 4.37 -13.77
N TYR A 78 -29.43 5.12 -12.73
CA TYR A 78 -29.45 6.57 -12.76
C TYR A 78 -28.47 7.14 -13.80
N ALA A 79 -27.22 6.66 -13.83
CA ALA A 79 -26.26 7.10 -14.85
C ALA A 79 -26.75 6.75 -16.27
N LYS A 80 -27.39 5.58 -16.45
CA LYS A 80 -27.98 5.20 -17.73
C LYS A 80 -29.08 6.18 -18.13
N GLU A 81 -30.02 6.49 -17.25
CA GLU A 81 -31.13 7.39 -17.57
C GLU A 81 -30.64 8.83 -17.85
N VAL A 82 -29.67 9.31 -17.07
CA VAL A 82 -29.03 10.61 -17.28
C VAL A 82 -28.31 10.65 -18.62
N LEU A 83 -27.52 9.62 -18.95
CA LEU A 83 -26.80 9.54 -20.22
C LEU A 83 -27.76 9.37 -21.41
N GLU A 84 -28.85 8.60 -21.26
CA GLU A 84 -29.88 8.43 -22.29
C GLU A 84 -30.60 9.75 -22.57
N LYS A 85 -30.91 10.55 -21.54
CA LYS A 85 -31.52 11.88 -21.67
C LYS A 85 -30.55 12.92 -22.25
N ALA A 86 -29.27 12.86 -21.91
CA ALA A 86 -28.27 13.84 -22.34
C ALA A 86 -27.69 13.58 -23.75
N PHE A 87 -27.52 12.31 -24.13
CA PHE A 87 -26.78 11.93 -25.34
C PHE A 87 -27.56 11.00 -26.29
N GLY A 88 -28.78 10.61 -25.92
CA GLY A 88 -29.61 9.67 -26.67
C GLY A 88 -29.24 8.21 -26.46
N GLN A 89 -30.17 7.32 -26.79
CA GLN A 89 -30.11 5.89 -26.44
C GLN A 89 -28.85 5.16 -26.95
N GLN A 90 -28.41 5.46 -28.18
CA GLN A 90 -27.28 4.76 -28.81
C GLN A 90 -25.94 5.15 -28.16
N GLN A 91 -25.71 6.44 -27.90
CA GLN A 91 -24.46 6.90 -27.29
C GLN A 91 -24.39 6.55 -25.81
N ALA A 92 -25.52 6.61 -25.10
CA ALA A 92 -25.62 6.19 -23.72
C ALA A 92 -25.24 4.71 -23.55
N ARG A 93 -25.73 3.81 -24.42
CA ARG A 93 -25.32 2.40 -24.42
C ARG A 93 -23.81 2.22 -24.60
N ASN A 94 -23.21 2.93 -25.56
CA ASN A 94 -21.75 2.86 -25.80
C ASN A 94 -20.93 3.37 -24.60
N LEU A 95 -21.36 4.46 -23.97
CA LEU A 95 -20.73 4.99 -22.76
C LEU A 95 -20.90 4.03 -21.58
N MET A 96 -22.09 3.49 -21.39
CA MET A 96 -22.39 2.51 -20.34
C MET A 96 -21.64 1.19 -20.53
N ASP A 97 -21.39 0.77 -21.77
CA ASP A 97 -20.56 -0.40 -22.08
C ASP A 97 -19.08 -0.14 -21.79
N ARG A 98 -18.57 1.06 -22.08
CA ARG A 98 -17.21 1.46 -21.69
C ARG A 98 -17.04 1.52 -20.17
N VAL A 99 -18.00 2.09 -19.47
CA VAL A 99 -18.02 2.15 -17.99
C VAL A 99 -18.16 0.74 -17.41
N SER A 100 -19.02 -0.11 -17.97
CA SER A 100 -19.16 -1.50 -17.53
C SER A 100 -17.89 -2.33 -17.79
N LYS A 101 -17.19 -2.09 -18.90
CA LYS A 101 -15.85 -2.68 -19.14
C LYS A 101 -14.84 -2.19 -18.13
N ALA A 102 -14.81 -0.90 -17.80
CA ALA A 102 -13.94 -0.31 -16.79
C ALA A 102 -14.25 -0.83 -15.36
N LEU A 103 -15.51 -1.13 -15.05
CA LEU A 103 -15.93 -1.75 -13.78
C LEU A 103 -15.61 -3.25 -13.76
N LYS A 104 -15.71 -3.96 -14.89
CA LYS A 104 -15.21 -5.34 -15.02
C LYS A 104 -13.70 -5.42 -14.78
N THR A 105 -12.93 -4.38 -15.11
CA THR A 105 -11.51 -4.28 -14.74
C THR A 105 -11.27 -4.02 -13.25
N LYS A 106 -12.30 -3.68 -12.46
CA LYS A 106 -12.20 -3.48 -11.01
C LYS A 106 -12.47 -4.75 -10.20
N ALA A 107 -13.37 -5.63 -10.66
CA ALA A 107 -13.61 -6.91 -10.00
C ALA A 107 -12.31 -7.72 -10.00
N PHE A 108 -11.91 -8.22 -8.83
CA PHE A 108 -10.64 -8.89 -8.60
C PHE A 108 -9.39 -8.05 -8.93
N SER A 109 -9.50 -6.72 -8.92
CA SER A 109 -8.36 -5.83 -9.19
C SER A 109 -7.21 -6.02 -8.20
N PHE A 110 -7.50 -6.42 -6.96
CA PHE A 110 -6.47 -6.73 -5.96
C PHE A 110 -5.65 -7.96 -6.36
N ILE A 111 -6.24 -8.97 -7.02
CA ILE A 111 -5.53 -10.20 -7.43
C ILE A 111 -4.29 -9.87 -8.25
N ARG A 112 -4.39 -8.87 -9.14
CA ARG A 112 -3.29 -8.47 -10.02
C ARG A 112 -2.08 -7.92 -9.28
N LYS A 113 -2.25 -7.51 -8.02
CA LYS A 113 -1.18 -6.98 -7.14
C LYS A 113 -0.64 -8.03 -6.17
N VAL A 114 -1.36 -9.14 -5.99
CA VAL A 114 -0.99 -10.22 -5.06
C VAL A 114 0.00 -11.16 -5.74
N ASP A 115 1.02 -11.61 -5.01
CA ASP A 115 1.96 -12.59 -5.55
C ASP A 115 1.26 -13.92 -5.88
N TYR A 116 1.72 -14.61 -6.92
CA TYR A 116 1.08 -15.84 -7.39
C TYR A 116 1.13 -16.95 -6.33
N LYS A 117 2.12 -16.95 -5.41
CA LYS A 117 2.20 -17.93 -4.32
C LYS A 117 1.09 -17.71 -3.29
N THR A 118 0.89 -16.48 -2.85
CA THR A 118 -0.19 -16.12 -1.92
C THR A 118 -1.56 -16.44 -2.53
N LEU A 119 -1.74 -16.09 -3.80
CA LEU A 119 -2.96 -16.42 -4.54
C LEU A 119 -3.18 -17.92 -4.64
N MET A 120 -2.13 -18.69 -4.95
CA MET A 120 -2.18 -20.16 -5.00
C MET A 120 -2.61 -20.76 -3.66
N THR A 121 -2.01 -20.33 -2.54
CA THR A 121 -2.36 -20.81 -1.21
C THR A 121 -3.84 -20.57 -0.89
N ALA A 122 -4.38 -19.43 -1.29
CA ALA A 122 -5.78 -19.07 -1.06
C ALA A 122 -6.78 -19.92 -1.86
N ILE A 123 -6.40 -20.36 -3.07
CA ILE A 123 -7.34 -20.98 -4.03
C ILE A 123 -7.09 -22.46 -4.34
N GLN A 124 -5.94 -23.04 -3.96
CA GLN A 124 -5.56 -24.42 -4.33
C GLN A 124 -6.58 -25.50 -3.94
N ASN A 125 -7.36 -25.27 -2.89
CA ASN A 125 -8.38 -26.21 -2.38
C ASN A 125 -9.80 -25.88 -2.88
N GLU A 126 -9.95 -24.93 -3.80
CA GLU A 126 -11.24 -24.53 -4.36
C GLU A 126 -11.71 -25.46 -5.46
N HIS A 127 -13.03 -25.46 -5.70
CA HIS A 127 -13.62 -26.21 -6.79
C HIS A 127 -13.07 -25.72 -8.16
N PRO A 128 -12.83 -26.61 -9.15
CA PRO A 128 -12.30 -26.24 -10.47
C PRO A 128 -13.04 -25.09 -11.19
N GLN A 129 -14.36 -24.98 -11.00
CA GLN A 129 -15.15 -23.86 -11.53
C GLN A 129 -14.78 -22.51 -10.90
N THR A 130 -14.51 -22.50 -9.59
CA THR A 130 -14.08 -21.30 -8.85
C THR A 130 -12.66 -20.91 -9.24
N LEU A 131 -11.76 -21.90 -9.39
CA LEU A 131 -10.42 -21.69 -9.94
C LEU A 131 -10.47 -21.05 -11.32
N ALA A 132 -11.28 -21.61 -12.24
CA ALA A 132 -11.46 -21.07 -13.58
C ALA A 132 -11.98 -19.62 -13.57
N LEU A 133 -12.96 -19.33 -12.69
CA LEU A 133 -13.47 -17.97 -12.53
C LEU A 133 -12.38 -17.01 -12.06
N ILE A 134 -11.67 -17.33 -10.97
CA ILE A 134 -10.63 -16.47 -10.40
C ILE A 134 -9.49 -16.23 -11.41
N LEU A 135 -9.02 -17.29 -12.07
CA LEU A 135 -7.94 -17.23 -13.04
C LEU A 135 -8.30 -16.43 -14.31
N SER A 136 -9.59 -16.34 -14.66
CA SER A 136 -10.03 -15.50 -15.78
C SER A 136 -9.86 -13.99 -15.53
N TYR A 137 -9.66 -13.59 -14.27
CA TYR A 137 -9.40 -12.19 -13.86
C TYR A 137 -7.93 -11.93 -13.49
N ALA A 138 -7.13 -12.98 -13.29
CA ALA A 138 -5.70 -12.90 -13.02
C ALA A 138 -4.90 -12.46 -14.27
N THR A 139 -3.64 -12.04 -14.08
CA THR A 139 -2.76 -11.79 -15.24
C THR A 139 -2.40 -13.13 -15.93
N PRO A 140 -2.11 -13.13 -17.25
CA PRO A 140 -1.71 -14.35 -17.94
C PRO A 140 -0.51 -15.06 -17.31
N GLU A 141 0.43 -14.29 -16.77
CA GLU A 141 1.60 -14.82 -16.06
C GLU A 141 1.24 -15.50 -14.73
N GLN A 142 0.40 -14.86 -13.91
CA GLN A 142 -0.11 -15.46 -12.67
C GLN A 142 -0.89 -16.74 -12.96
N ALA A 143 -1.79 -16.70 -13.95
CA ALA A 143 -2.59 -17.86 -14.33
C ALA A 143 -1.72 -19.01 -14.80
N PHE A 144 -0.71 -18.75 -15.63
CA PHE A 144 0.25 -19.76 -16.06
C PHE A 144 0.99 -20.41 -14.87
N LYS A 145 1.58 -19.60 -13.98
CA LYS A 145 2.31 -20.10 -12.81
C LYS A 145 1.43 -20.93 -11.88
N ILE A 146 0.18 -20.53 -11.69
CA ILE A 146 -0.79 -21.28 -10.88
C ILE A 146 -1.15 -22.60 -11.54
N ILE A 147 -1.59 -22.57 -12.81
CA ILE A 147 -1.99 -23.78 -13.56
C ILE A 147 -0.84 -24.79 -13.61
N ALA A 148 0.41 -24.33 -13.77
CA ALA A 148 1.59 -25.19 -13.80
C ALA A 148 1.86 -25.94 -12.50
N ASN A 149 1.40 -25.41 -11.36
CA ASN A 149 1.58 -26.00 -10.03
C ASN A 149 0.33 -26.77 -9.53
N LEU A 150 -0.79 -26.76 -10.26
CA LEU A 150 -1.97 -27.57 -9.92
C LEU A 150 -1.74 -29.06 -10.25
N PRO A 151 -2.39 -29.99 -9.51
CA PRO A 151 -2.44 -31.41 -9.86
C PRO A 151 -2.91 -31.62 -11.31
N GLN A 152 -2.38 -32.66 -11.97
CA GLN A 152 -2.62 -32.90 -13.40
C GLN A 152 -4.11 -33.02 -13.75
N GLU A 153 -4.89 -33.70 -12.93
CA GLU A 153 -6.33 -33.88 -13.12
C GLU A 153 -7.09 -32.54 -13.04
N THR A 154 -6.81 -31.75 -12.00
CA THR A 154 -7.40 -30.42 -11.81
C THR A 154 -7.00 -29.44 -12.91
N ARG A 155 -5.76 -29.53 -13.40
CA ARG A 155 -5.21 -28.62 -14.41
C ARG A 155 -6.02 -28.63 -15.70
N VAL A 156 -6.28 -29.82 -16.25
CA VAL A 156 -7.03 -29.97 -17.50
C VAL A 156 -8.45 -29.45 -17.31
N ASP A 157 -9.07 -29.83 -16.20
CA ASP A 157 -10.46 -29.50 -15.87
C ASP A 157 -10.69 -27.98 -15.63
N VAL A 158 -9.68 -27.28 -15.13
CA VAL A 158 -9.68 -25.81 -14.99
C VAL A 158 -9.52 -25.12 -16.35
N VAL A 159 -8.60 -25.59 -17.20
CA VAL A 159 -8.36 -25.00 -18.53
C VAL A 159 -9.59 -25.16 -19.43
N GLU A 160 -10.21 -26.32 -19.44
CA GLU A 160 -11.45 -26.57 -20.20
C GLU A 160 -12.57 -25.62 -19.76
N ARG A 161 -12.72 -25.39 -18.45
CA ARG A 161 -13.71 -24.44 -17.93
C ARG A 161 -13.41 -23.00 -18.28
N ILE A 162 -12.14 -22.57 -18.23
CA ILE A 162 -11.76 -21.22 -18.67
C ILE A 162 -12.15 -21.02 -20.14
N ALA A 163 -11.90 -22.01 -20.99
CA ALA A 163 -12.22 -21.96 -22.41
C ALA A 163 -13.74 -21.97 -22.70
N ALA A 164 -14.52 -22.72 -21.91
CA ALA A 164 -15.97 -22.83 -22.08
C ALA A 164 -16.77 -21.69 -21.41
N MET A 165 -16.13 -20.85 -20.62
CA MET A 165 -16.80 -19.85 -19.79
C MET A 165 -17.14 -18.58 -20.59
N ASP A 166 -18.42 -18.39 -20.88
CA ASP A 166 -18.91 -17.26 -21.67
C ASP A 166 -19.43 -16.12 -20.79
N ARG A 167 -20.16 -16.44 -19.70
CA ARG A 167 -20.72 -15.47 -18.73
C ARG A 167 -20.82 -16.07 -17.32
N ALA A 168 -20.37 -15.30 -16.33
CA ALA A 168 -20.62 -15.57 -14.91
C ALA A 168 -21.67 -14.60 -14.34
N LEU A 169 -22.48 -15.06 -13.39
CA LEU A 169 -23.49 -14.23 -12.72
C LEU A 169 -22.81 -13.15 -11.86
N PRO A 170 -23.19 -11.86 -11.96
CA PRO A 170 -22.56 -10.79 -11.19
C PRO A 170 -22.55 -11.02 -9.68
N MET A 171 -23.62 -11.63 -9.14
CA MET A 171 -23.70 -11.98 -7.73
C MET A 171 -22.67 -13.03 -7.32
N ALA A 172 -22.43 -14.04 -8.16
CA ALA A 172 -21.43 -15.08 -7.90
C ALA A 172 -20.00 -14.54 -7.97
N ILE A 173 -19.74 -13.60 -8.90
CA ILE A 173 -18.45 -12.88 -8.99
C ILE A 173 -18.20 -12.12 -7.69
N LYS A 174 -19.20 -11.36 -7.21
CA LYS A 174 -19.07 -10.55 -5.99
C LYS A 174 -18.83 -11.41 -4.75
N ILE A 175 -19.56 -12.52 -4.60
CA ILE A 175 -19.36 -13.45 -3.48
C ILE A 175 -17.96 -14.08 -3.54
N ALA A 176 -17.52 -14.51 -4.72
CA ALA A 176 -16.19 -15.09 -4.89
C ALA A 176 -15.08 -14.05 -4.60
N GLU A 177 -15.29 -12.79 -4.97
CA GLU A 177 -14.40 -11.67 -4.68
C GLU A 177 -14.29 -11.41 -3.17
N GLU A 178 -15.42 -11.26 -2.46
CA GLU A 178 -15.45 -11.02 -1.02
C GLU A 178 -14.81 -12.18 -0.21
N VAL A 179 -15.08 -13.43 -0.61
CA VAL A 179 -14.51 -14.61 0.05
C VAL A 179 -12.99 -14.69 -0.18
N LEU A 180 -12.55 -14.41 -1.41
CA LEU A 180 -11.13 -14.44 -1.74
C LEU A 180 -10.36 -13.32 -1.06
N GLU A 181 -10.91 -12.11 -1.02
CA GLU A 181 -10.33 -10.97 -0.32
C GLU A 181 -10.19 -11.26 1.17
N LYS A 182 -11.23 -11.86 1.80
CA LYS A 182 -11.15 -12.29 3.19
C LYS A 182 -10.10 -13.37 3.41
N LYS A 183 -9.99 -14.37 2.52
CA LYS A 183 -8.99 -15.43 2.62
C LYS A 183 -7.58 -14.89 2.49
N ILE A 184 -7.31 -14.04 1.51
CA ILE A 184 -6.00 -13.41 1.33
C ILE A 184 -5.71 -12.51 2.53
N GLY A 185 -6.65 -11.68 2.97
CA GLY A 185 -6.49 -10.82 4.15
C GLY A 185 -6.28 -11.60 5.46
N SER A 186 -6.86 -12.79 5.60
CA SER A 186 -6.58 -13.68 6.73
C SER A 186 -5.24 -14.42 6.59
N SER A 187 -4.83 -14.81 5.38
CA SER A 187 -3.50 -15.37 5.14
C SER A 187 -2.40 -14.32 5.31
N SER A 188 -2.71 -13.04 5.12
CA SER A 188 -1.85 -11.89 5.47
C SER A 188 -1.71 -11.65 6.97
N SER A 189 -2.47 -12.36 7.82
CA SER A 189 -2.28 -12.31 9.28
C SER A 189 -1.30 -13.37 9.80
N GLU A 190 -0.93 -14.37 8.97
CA GLU A 190 0.11 -15.36 9.30
C GLU A 190 1.48 -15.04 8.69
N GLU A 191 1.53 -14.20 7.65
CA GLU A 191 2.76 -13.54 7.22
C GLU A 191 2.62 -12.05 7.53
N THR A 192 3.16 -11.63 8.67
CA THR A 192 3.43 -10.23 8.96
C THR A 192 4.17 -9.63 7.76
N MET A 193 3.47 -8.92 6.88
CA MET A 193 4.12 -7.89 6.07
C MET A 193 4.63 -6.87 7.08
N GLU A 194 5.92 -6.96 7.41
CA GLU A 194 6.62 -5.95 8.21
C GLU A 194 6.50 -4.60 7.51
N VAL A 195 5.46 -3.84 7.85
CA VAL A 195 5.35 -2.42 7.50
C VAL A 195 6.33 -1.70 8.42
N GLY A 196 7.60 -1.67 8.00
CA GLY A 196 8.69 -1.20 8.83
C GLY A 196 9.20 -2.25 9.81
N GLY A 197 10.46 -2.09 10.18
CA GLY A 197 11.24 -3.02 10.99
C GLY A 197 12.65 -2.47 11.18
N LEU A 198 13.47 -3.19 11.93
CA LEU A 198 14.86 -2.79 12.21
C LEU A 198 15.68 -2.57 10.92
N ASN A 199 15.43 -3.35 9.87
CA ASN A 199 16.10 -3.20 8.57
C ASN A 199 15.72 -1.90 7.87
N TYR A 200 14.42 -1.60 7.77
CA TYR A 200 13.93 -0.40 7.09
C TYR A 200 14.40 0.89 7.78
N ILE A 201 14.42 0.91 9.12
CA ILE A 201 14.91 2.07 9.84
C ILE A 201 16.44 2.17 9.73
N ALA A 202 17.19 1.06 9.72
CA ALA A 202 18.63 1.08 9.48
C ALA A 202 18.97 1.63 8.07
N ASP A 203 18.19 1.27 7.05
CA ASP A 203 18.35 1.80 5.70
C ASP A 203 18.08 3.30 5.65
N ILE A 204 17.03 3.79 6.31
CA ILE A 204 16.78 5.23 6.45
C ILE A 204 17.98 5.89 7.14
N MET A 205 18.41 5.35 8.28
CA MET A 205 19.49 5.93 9.08
C MET A 205 20.83 5.96 8.34
N ASN A 206 21.09 5.02 7.43
CA ASN A 206 22.30 5.04 6.57
C ASN A 206 22.34 6.23 5.59
N HIS A 207 21.18 6.82 5.26
CA HIS A 207 21.06 7.94 4.31
C HIS A 207 20.90 9.29 5.00
N VAL A 208 20.75 9.31 6.32
CA VAL A 208 20.64 10.53 7.12
C VAL A 208 22.05 11.12 7.31
N ASP A 209 22.14 12.44 7.45
CA ASP A 209 23.41 13.10 7.76
C ASP A 209 23.86 12.79 9.20
N ARG A 210 25.16 12.78 9.45
CA ARG A 210 25.72 12.36 10.75
C ARG A 210 25.22 13.20 11.94
N SER A 211 24.87 14.46 11.71
CA SER A 211 24.37 15.34 12.78
C SER A 211 22.97 14.93 13.23
N THR A 212 22.07 14.72 12.28
CA THR A 212 20.71 14.22 12.53
C THR A 212 20.74 12.77 13.03
N GLU A 213 21.62 11.93 12.50
CA GLU A 213 21.83 10.56 12.97
C GLU A 213 22.19 10.55 14.47
N ARG A 214 23.17 11.37 14.87
CA ARG A 214 23.60 11.45 16.27
C ARG A 214 22.47 11.92 17.18
N ASP A 215 21.76 12.98 16.79
CA ASP A 215 20.66 13.53 17.60
C ASP A 215 19.52 12.49 17.76
N ILE A 216 19.18 11.75 16.70
CA ILE A 216 18.21 10.65 16.75
C ILE A 216 18.70 9.54 17.67
N PHE A 217 19.96 9.11 17.55
CA PHE A 217 20.51 8.05 18.39
C PHE A 217 20.68 8.46 19.85
N ASP A 218 20.98 9.73 20.15
CA ASP A 218 21.06 10.22 21.52
C ASP A 218 19.69 10.16 22.19
N GLU A 219 18.63 10.59 21.49
CA GLU A 219 17.26 10.50 22.00
C GLU A 219 16.75 9.04 22.05
N LEU A 220 17.13 8.22 21.06
CA LEU A 220 16.77 6.81 21.00
C LEU A 220 17.47 5.99 22.08
N ASN A 221 18.75 6.25 22.37
CA ASN A 221 19.50 5.64 23.48
C ASN A 221 18.87 6.00 24.83
N PHE A 222 18.32 7.21 24.99
CA PHE A 222 17.64 7.60 26.21
C PHE A 222 16.28 6.91 26.38
N LYS A 223 15.48 6.82 25.32
CA LYS A 223 14.12 6.24 25.37
C LYS A 223 14.11 4.72 25.31
N ASN A 224 14.94 4.13 24.45
CA ASN A 224 15.00 2.70 24.19
C ASN A 224 16.41 2.25 23.77
N PRO A 225 17.31 1.99 24.75
CA PRO A 225 18.69 1.58 24.49
C PRO A 225 18.79 0.31 23.63
N GLN A 226 17.87 -0.64 23.81
CA GLN A 226 17.88 -1.90 23.09
C GLN A 226 17.58 -1.70 21.60
N LEU A 227 16.58 -0.87 21.27
CA LEU A 227 16.26 -0.54 19.88
C LEU A 227 17.40 0.23 19.19
N ALA A 228 18.03 1.17 19.89
CA ALA A 228 19.20 1.87 19.36
C ALA A 228 20.33 0.89 19.03
N GLU A 229 20.60 -0.08 19.90
CA GLU A 229 21.61 -1.10 19.66
C GLU A 229 21.25 -2.01 18.48
N ASP A 230 19.99 -2.42 18.37
CA ASP A 230 19.54 -3.31 17.30
C ASP A 230 19.54 -2.62 15.92
N VAL A 231 19.22 -1.33 15.85
CA VAL A 231 19.36 -0.53 14.62
C VAL A 231 20.84 -0.32 14.27
N ARG A 232 21.69 -0.01 15.26
CA ARG A 232 23.13 0.19 15.06
C ARG A 232 23.81 -1.05 14.48
N LYS A 233 23.44 -2.25 14.95
CA LYS A 233 23.97 -3.51 14.41
C LYS A 233 23.72 -3.70 12.91
N LEU A 234 22.61 -3.15 12.41
CA LEU A 234 22.23 -3.27 11.01
C LEU A 234 22.89 -2.20 10.11
N MET A 235 23.33 -1.08 10.68
CA MET A 235 24.04 -0.02 9.96
C MET A 235 25.50 -0.39 9.70
N PHE A 236 26.00 -0.11 8.48
CA PHE A 236 27.42 -0.30 8.14
C PHE A 236 28.08 1.06 8.20
N VAL A 237 29.04 1.19 9.10
CA VAL A 237 29.75 2.44 9.37
C VAL A 237 31.10 2.39 8.68
N PHE A 238 31.68 3.56 8.36
CA PHE A 238 33.01 3.64 7.75
C PHE A 238 34.10 2.86 8.51
N GLU A 239 33.97 2.77 9.83
CA GLU A 239 34.89 2.02 10.70
C GLU A 239 34.83 0.50 10.47
N ASP A 240 33.70 -0.01 9.95
CA ASP A 240 33.51 -1.44 9.67
C ASP A 240 34.35 -1.92 8.48
N ILE A 241 34.91 -1.01 7.68
CA ILE A 241 35.83 -1.34 6.58
C ILE A 241 37.02 -2.16 7.07
N ALA A 242 37.45 -1.99 8.32
CA ALA A 242 38.54 -2.76 8.92
C ALA A 242 38.26 -4.28 8.95
N TYR A 243 36.99 -4.69 8.91
CA TYR A 243 36.55 -6.09 8.97
C TYR A 243 36.17 -6.66 7.61
N LEU A 244 36.19 -5.86 6.54
CA LEU A 244 35.94 -6.36 5.19
C LEU A 244 37.09 -7.26 4.72
N ASP A 245 36.74 -8.27 3.93
CA ASP A 245 37.74 -9.12 3.31
C ASP A 245 38.58 -8.34 2.27
N PRO A 246 39.83 -8.75 2.02
CA PRO A 246 40.72 -8.07 1.07
C PRO A 246 40.14 -7.87 -0.33
N LEU A 247 39.32 -8.81 -0.82
CA LEU A 247 38.75 -8.74 -2.16
C LEU A 247 37.67 -7.66 -2.25
N SER A 248 36.81 -7.58 -1.24
CA SER A 248 35.81 -6.51 -1.10
C SER A 248 36.47 -5.14 -1.00
N ILE A 249 37.55 -5.00 -0.22
CA ILE A 249 38.30 -3.74 -0.12
C ILE A 249 38.85 -3.33 -1.49
N GLN A 250 39.52 -4.25 -2.20
CA GLN A 250 40.04 -3.99 -3.55
C GLN A 250 38.95 -3.67 -4.57
N ARG A 251 37.71 -4.11 -4.33
CA ARG A 251 36.61 -3.87 -5.26
C ARG A 251 36.09 -2.44 -5.16
N PHE A 252 35.76 -1.96 -3.96
CA PHE A 252 35.25 -0.59 -3.80
C PHE A 252 36.33 0.47 -4.08
N LEU A 253 37.60 0.16 -3.78
CA LEU A 253 38.72 1.05 -4.10
C LEU A 253 38.85 1.39 -5.59
N ARG A 254 38.35 0.52 -6.49
CA ARG A 254 38.33 0.78 -7.93
C ARG A 254 37.26 1.78 -8.36
N GLU A 255 36.22 1.97 -7.56
CA GLU A 255 35.08 2.85 -7.85
C GLU A 255 35.06 4.12 -7.00
N THR A 256 36.03 4.27 -6.11
CA THR A 256 36.13 5.41 -5.22
C THR A 256 37.10 6.44 -5.79
N ASP A 257 36.75 7.73 -5.72
CA ASP A 257 37.65 8.81 -6.11
C ASP A 257 38.84 8.89 -5.12
N SER A 258 40.05 8.94 -5.65
CA SER A 258 41.30 9.18 -4.92
C SER A 258 41.23 10.38 -3.97
N LYS A 259 40.52 11.46 -4.34
CA LYS A 259 40.36 12.64 -3.49
C LYS A 259 39.50 12.35 -2.27
N ASP A 260 38.40 11.62 -2.46
CA ASP A 260 37.52 11.22 -1.36
C ASP A 260 38.25 10.28 -0.41
N LEU A 261 39.06 9.36 -0.93
CA LEU A 261 39.93 8.51 -0.11
C LEU A 261 40.93 9.32 0.71
N ALA A 262 41.63 10.28 0.11
CA ALA A 262 42.60 11.10 0.82
C ALA A 262 41.95 11.93 1.94
N VAL A 263 40.78 12.50 1.68
CA VAL A 263 40.01 13.28 2.66
C VAL A 263 39.47 12.39 3.79
N ALA A 264 38.85 11.26 3.46
CA ALA A 264 38.27 10.33 4.43
C ALA A 264 39.33 9.67 5.32
N LEU A 265 40.49 9.32 4.77
CA LEU A 265 41.56 8.63 5.49
C LEU A 265 42.30 9.54 6.47
N LYS A 266 42.31 10.87 6.26
CA LYS A 266 43.07 11.83 7.10
C LYS A 266 42.71 11.75 8.59
N VAL A 267 41.43 11.49 8.90
CA VAL A 267 40.89 11.43 10.28
C VAL A 267 40.38 10.01 10.61
N SER A 268 40.65 9.04 9.75
CA SER A 268 40.26 7.65 9.98
C SER A 268 41.09 7.00 11.10
N ASN A 269 40.55 5.95 11.71
CA ASN A 269 41.31 5.16 12.65
C ASN A 269 42.49 4.43 11.95
N LYS A 270 43.47 3.94 12.73
CA LYS A 270 44.64 3.26 12.15
C LYS A 270 44.29 1.92 11.49
N ASP A 271 43.27 1.23 11.99
CA ASP A 271 42.93 -0.12 11.54
C ASP A 271 42.31 -0.10 10.14
N VAL A 272 41.34 0.79 9.90
CA VAL A 272 40.75 1.10 8.59
C VAL A 272 41.82 1.59 7.63
N MET A 273 42.66 2.54 8.06
CA MET A 273 43.73 3.07 7.23
C MET A 273 44.71 1.95 6.80
N ASN A 274 45.09 1.06 7.71
CA ASN A 274 45.96 -0.07 7.42
C ASN A 274 45.28 -1.08 6.49
N ALA A 275 44.01 -1.42 6.73
CA ALA A 275 43.24 -2.35 5.91
C ALA A 275 43.11 -1.84 4.46
N ILE A 276 42.81 -0.55 4.29
CA ILE A 276 42.74 0.10 2.98
C ILE A 276 44.12 0.11 2.30
N PHE A 277 45.18 0.56 2.99
CA PHE A 277 46.51 0.63 2.40
C PHE A 277 47.11 -0.74 2.07
N ALA A 278 46.81 -1.78 2.85
CA ALA A 278 47.25 -3.14 2.57
C ALA A 278 46.69 -3.67 1.23
N ASN A 279 45.54 -3.16 0.82
CA ASN A 279 44.81 -3.55 -0.39
C ASN A 279 45.04 -2.61 -1.59
N MET A 280 45.96 -1.65 -1.46
CA MET A 280 46.37 -0.75 -2.54
C MET A 280 47.69 -1.18 -3.18
N SER A 281 47.85 -0.84 -4.46
CA SER A 281 49.18 -0.87 -5.11
C SER A 281 50.11 0.17 -4.46
N ASN A 282 51.42 -0.08 -4.49
CA ASN A 282 52.42 0.85 -3.92
C ASN A 282 52.28 2.27 -4.49
N ARG A 283 52.05 2.39 -5.81
CA ARG A 283 51.84 3.68 -6.49
C ARG A 283 50.60 4.42 -5.98
N MET A 284 49.48 3.71 -5.79
CA MET A 284 48.25 4.31 -5.28
C MET A 284 48.43 4.76 -3.82
N ARG A 285 49.08 3.92 -3.00
CA ARG A 285 49.40 4.25 -1.60
C ARG A 285 50.23 5.52 -1.51
N GLU A 286 51.31 5.63 -2.28
CA GLU A 286 52.17 6.83 -2.32
C GLU A 286 51.41 8.08 -2.75
N SER A 287 50.55 7.96 -3.78
CA SER A 287 49.73 9.07 -4.25
C SER A 287 48.76 9.57 -3.17
N ILE A 288 48.01 8.66 -2.54
CA ILE A 288 47.04 9.01 -1.49
C ILE A 288 47.76 9.59 -0.27
N GLN A 289 48.90 9.04 0.14
CA GLN A 289 49.69 9.59 1.24
C GLN A 289 50.18 11.01 0.93
N SER A 290 50.65 11.26 -0.30
CA SER A 290 51.04 12.60 -0.71
C SER A 290 49.85 13.57 -0.69
N ASP A 291 48.70 13.17 -1.23
CA ASP A 291 47.48 13.97 -1.21
C ASP A 291 47.03 14.29 0.23
N MET A 292 47.12 13.31 1.14
CA MET A 292 46.84 13.50 2.57
C MET A 292 47.79 14.51 3.22
N GLU A 293 49.07 14.56 2.84
CA GLU A 293 50.02 15.56 3.35
C GLU A 293 49.66 16.97 2.89
N TYR A 294 49.17 17.13 1.65
CA TYR A 294 48.75 18.43 1.12
C TYR A 294 47.44 18.95 1.74
N LEU A 295 46.63 18.08 2.33
CA LEU A 295 45.40 18.48 3.03
C LEU A 295 45.69 19.02 4.44
N HIS A 296 45.82 20.35 4.56
CA HIS A 296 46.16 21.04 5.81
C HIS A 296 44.94 21.56 6.59
N ASN A 297 43.92 22.09 5.91
CA ASN A 297 42.75 22.74 6.53
C ASN A 297 41.45 22.12 6.02
N ILE A 298 41.17 20.89 6.44
CA ILE A 298 39.93 20.19 6.09
C ILE A 298 38.90 20.41 7.19
N ARG A 299 37.64 20.66 6.82
CA ARG A 299 36.55 20.70 7.80
C ARG A 299 36.11 19.28 8.12
N MET A 300 35.68 19.05 9.36
CA MET A 300 35.11 17.76 9.75
C MET A 300 33.89 17.37 8.90
N SER A 301 33.09 18.36 8.47
CA SER A 301 31.97 18.15 7.54
C SER A 301 32.44 17.50 6.22
N ASP A 302 33.54 17.97 5.66
CA ASP A 302 34.04 17.49 4.36
C ASP A 302 34.57 16.06 4.47
N VAL A 303 35.13 15.72 5.64
CA VAL A 303 35.58 14.35 5.97
C VAL A 303 34.38 13.41 6.08
N GLU A 304 33.34 13.83 6.79
CA GLU A 304 32.11 13.03 6.98
C GLU A 304 31.40 12.79 5.64
N GLU A 305 31.27 13.82 4.81
CA GLU A 305 30.70 13.68 3.47
C GLU A 305 31.52 12.72 2.60
N ALA A 306 32.85 12.78 2.66
CA ALA A 306 33.72 11.87 1.93
C ALA A 306 33.56 10.42 2.43
N GLN A 307 33.53 10.20 3.75
CA GLN A 307 33.28 8.89 4.35
C GLN A 307 31.92 8.32 3.93
N GLN A 308 30.88 9.16 3.92
CA GLN A 308 29.53 8.75 3.52
C GLN A 308 29.47 8.39 2.02
N ARG A 309 30.17 9.12 1.15
CA ARG A 309 30.29 8.75 -0.27
C ARG A 309 30.95 7.38 -0.45
N ILE A 310 31.99 7.08 0.32
CA ILE A 310 32.68 5.77 0.28
C ILE A 310 31.74 4.66 0.76
N VAL A 311 31.05 4.86 1.88
CA VAL A 311 30.07 3.88 2.40
C VAL A 311 28.96 3.64 1.38
N ALA A 312 28.46 4.68 0.72
CA ALA A 312 27.44 4.55 -0.33
C ALA A 312 27.93 3.71 -1.52
N VAL A 313 29.21 3.85 -1.92
CA VAL A 313 29.81 3.00 -2.97
C VAL A 313 29.87 1.54 -2.53
N ILE A 314 30.28 1.27 -1.28
CA ILE A 314 30.35 -0.08 -0.74
C ILE A 314 28.97 -0.73 -0.72
N ARG A 315 27.94 0.00 -0.28
CA ARG A 315 26.56 -0.50 -0.25
C ARG A 315 25.99 -0.78 -1.63
N ARG A 316 26.22 0.11 -2.59
CA ARG A 316 25.81 -0.14 -3.98
C ARG A 316 26.44 -1.44 -4.51
N LEU A 317 27.72 -1.66 -4.23
CA LEU A 317 28.43 -2.88 -4.63
C LEU A 317 27.94 -4.13 -3.88
N GLU A 318 27.48 -3.99 -2.64
CA GLU A 318 26.82 -5.07 -1.89
C GLU A 318 25.45 -5.42 -2.49
N GLU A 319 24.64 -4.42 -2.83
CA GLU A 319 23.35 -4.61 -3.52
C GLU A 319 23.52 -5.29 -4.89
N GLU A 320 24.60 -4.99 -5.59
CA GLU A 320 24.99 -5.64 -6.86
C GLU A 320 25.56 -7.06 -6.65
N GLY A 321 25.81 -7.47 -5.40
CA GLY A 321 26.38 -8.76 -5.04
C GLY A 321 27.88 -8.89 -5.30
N GLU A 322 28.58 -7.78 -5.52
CA GLU A 322 30.02 -7.74 -5.78
C GLU A 322 30.88 -7.62 -4.51
N ILE A 323 30.28 -7.16 -3.41
CA ILE A 323 30.88 -7.11 -2.07
C ILE A 323 30.00 -7.89 -1.11
N VAL A 324 30.62 -8.66 -0.22
CA VAL A 324 29.91 -9.34 0.87
C VAL A 324 30.31 -8.71 2.18
N ILE A 325 29.36 -8.07 2.86
CA ILE A 325 29.59 -7.49 4.18
C ILE A 325 29.29 -8.56 5.22
N SER A 326 30.32 -9.27 5.66
CA SER A 326 30.20 -10.23 6.77
C SER A 326 30.15 -9.46 8.08
N LYS A 327 28.95 -9.23 8.61
CA LYS A 327 28.77 -8.69 9.97
C LYS A 327 28.66 -9.86 10.94
N ASP A 328 29.55 -9.84 11.92
CA ASP A 328 29.97 -10.96 12.76
C ASP A 328 30.93 -11.89 12.03
N GLY A 329 32.14 -12.02 12.57
CA GLY A 329 33.14 -13.01 12.17
C GLY A 329 32.72 -14.46 12.50
N LYS A 330 31.52 -14.84 12.07
CA LYS A 330 30.84 -16.12 12.34
C LYS A 330 30.05 -16.68 11.15
N ASP A 331 30.06 -16.05 9.99
CA ASP A 331 29.67 -16.75 8.77
C ASP A 331 30.93 -17.27 8.08
N GLU A 332 31.32 -18.48 8.49
CA GLU A 332 32.23 -19.32 7.71
C GLU A 332 31.60 -19.51 6.33
N ILE A 333 32.17 -18.86 5.32
CA ILE A 333 31.92 -19.21 3.92
C ILE A 333 32.47 -20.63 3.72
N ILE A 334 31.57 -21.61 3.66
CA ILE A 334 31.88 -22.96 3.23
C ILE A 334 32.15 -22.91 1.72
N VAL A 335 33.40 -23.19 1.33
CA VAL A 335 33.82 -23.41 -0.07
C VAL A 335 33.50 -24.84 -0.50
#